data_AF-A0A257M9K0-F1
#
_entry.id   AF-A0A257M9K0-F1
#
_cell.length_a   1.000
_cell.length_b   1.000
_cell.length_c   1.000
_cell.angle_alpha   90.00
_cell.angle_beta   90.00
_cell.angle_gamma   90.00
#
_symmetry.space_group_name_H-M   'P 1'
#
loop_
_entity.id
_entity.type
_entity.pdbx_description
1 polymer ?
#
loop_
_entity_poly.entity_id
_entity_poly.type
_entity_poly.pdbx_seq_one_letter_code
_entity_poly.pdbx_strand_id
1 'polypeptide(L)'
;MKMGRILVKINRISAWFLLLFMIIFIISGYAWWNRILLSLQTARYLHTELDLLLVFFFLVHILISTRFTLARWRVGHRMLVDLLLLGTGISFFWLVLSIR
;
A
#
# COMPACT_ATOMS: atom_id res chain seq x y z
N MET A 1 12.39 12.57 -18.90
CA MET A 1 11.83 11.26 -19.34
C MET A 1 12.28 10.03 -18.51
N LYS A 2 13.27 10.11 -17.61
CA LYS A 2 13.70 8.95 -16.78
C LYS A 2 12.78 8.70 -15.58
N MET A 3 12.35 9.75 -14.89
CA MET A 3 11.54 9.67 -13.67
C MET A 3 10.22 8.92 -13.87
N GLY A 4 9.43 9.26 -14.89
CA GLY A 4 8.15 8.59 -15.16
C GLY A 4 8.29 7.07 -15.38
N ARG A 5 9.35 6.62 -16.05
CA ARG A 5 9.62 5.18 -16.24
C ARG A 5 9.94 4.48 -14.92
N ILE A 6 10.68 5.15 -14.03
CA ILE A 6 11.00 4.62 -12.70
C ILE A 6 9.72 4.48 -11.87
N LEU A 7 8.86 5.50 -11.84
CA LEU A 7 7.58 5.43 -11.12
C LEU A 7 6.68 4.29 -11.60
N VAL A 8 6.61 4.03 -12.92
CA VAL A 8 5.84 2.89 -13.45
C VAL A 8 6.42 1.55 -13.00
N LYS A 9 7.75 1.41 -12.98
CA LYS A 9 8.41 0.20 -12.48
C LYS A 9 8.13 -0.01 -11.00
N ILE A 10 8.28 1.03 -10.18
CA ILE A 10 7.97 0.98 -8.75
C ILE A 10 6.50 0.59 -8.55
N ASN A 11 5.57 1.20 -9.28
CA ASN A 11 4.15 0.89 -9.17
C ASN A 11 3.81 -0.56 -9.53
N ARG A 12 4.51 -1.13 -10.52
CA ARG A 12 4.32 -2.53 -10.93
C ARG A 12 4.87 -3.47 -9.86
N ILE A 13 6.05 -3.18 -9.32
CA ILE A 13 6.68 -3.98 -8.26
C ILE A 13 5.83 -3.90 -6.99
N SER A 14 5.38 -2.71 -6.60
CA SER A 14 4.52 -2.52 -5.43
C SER A 14 3.20 -3.26 -5.57
N ALA A 15 2.60 -3.30 -6.76
CA ALA A 15 1.38 -4.07 -7.01
C ALA A 15 1.58 -5.58 -6.83
N TRP A 16 2.71 -6.13 -7.30
CA TRP A 16 3.03 -7.56 -7.11
C TRP A 16 3.24 -7.91 -5.63
N PHE A 17 3.98 -7.09 -4.89
CA PHE A 17 4.13 -7.26 -3.45
C PHE A 17 2.80 -7.11 -2.71
N LEU A 18 2.00 -6.12 -3.08
CA LEU A 18 0.67 -5.90 -2.50
C LEU A 18 -0.23 -7.12 -2.71
N LEU A 19 -0.23 -7.70 -3.92
CA LEU A 19 -1.00 -8.92 -4.21
C LEU A 19 -0.56 -10.08 -3.32
N LEU A 20 0.76 -10.32 -3.22
CA LEU A 20 1.31 -11.38 -2.39
C LEU A 20 0.93 -11.19 -0.91
N PHE A 21 1.15 -9.99 -0.36
CA PHE A 21 0.81 -9.70 1.02
C PHE A 21 -0.69 -9.78 1.29
N MET A 22 -1.53 -9.36 0.34
CA MET A 22 -2.99 -9.49 0.46
C MET A 22 -3.42 -10.94 0.60
N ILE A 23 -2.85 -11.85 -0.20
CA ILE A 23 -3.14 -13.29 -0.11
C ILE A 23 -2.77 -13.81 1.29
N ILE A 24 -1.57 -13.50 1.78
CA ILE A 24 -1.11 -13.95 3.11
C ILE A 24 -1.97 -13.33 4.22
N PHE A 25 -2.37 -12.07 4.07
CA PHE A 25 -3.22 -11.36 5.04
C PHE A 25 -4.62 -11.99 5.14
N ILE A 26 -5.22 -12.37 4.01
CA ILE A 26 -6.51 -13.07 3.95
C ILE A 26 -6.39 -14.46 4.60
N ILE A 27 -5.36 -15.23 4.24
CA ILE A 27 -5.16 -16.58 4.79
C ILE A 27 -4.94 -16.51 6.32
N SER A 28 -4.08 -15.59 6.78
CA SER A 28 -3.82 -15.41 8.22
C SER A 28 -5.06 -14.93 8.98
N GLY A 29 -5.86 -14.02 8.41
CA GLY A 29 -7.13 -13.59 9.00
C GLY A 29 -8.16 -14.73 9.10
N TYR A 30 -8.28 -15.53 8.04
CA TYR A 30 -9.16 -16.70 8.03
C TYR A 30 -8.71 -17.76 9.05
N ALA A 31 -7.40 -18.02 9.14
CA ALA A 31 -6.81 -18.95 10.10
C ALA A 31 -7.00 -18.47 11.55
N TRP A 32 -6.88 -17.17 11.81
CA TRP A 32 -7.15 -16.59 13.13
C TRP A 32 -8.61 -16.80 13.54
N TRP A 33 -9.57 -16.45 12.68
CA TRP A 33 -10.99 -16.56 13.00
C TRP A 33 -11.43 -18.02 13.22
N ASN A 34 -11.05 -18.92 12.31
CA ASN A 34 -11.53 -20.30 12.31
C ASN A 34 -10.64 -21.26 13.11
N ARG A 35 -9.45 -20.83 13.56
CA ARG A 35 -8.44 -21.64 14.26
C ARG A 35 -8.00 -22.89 13.47
N ILE A 36 -7.91 -22.76 12.15
CA ILE A 36 -7.57 -23.83 11.20
C ILE A 36 -6.37 -23.37 10.34
N LEU A 37 -5.67 -24.29 9.68
CA LEU A 37 -4.48 -24.10 8.81
C LEU A 37 -3.19 -23.69 9.51
N LEU A 38 -3.24 -22.75 10.45
CA LEU A 38 -2.07 -22.24 11.17
C LEU A 38 -2.33 -22.24 12.68
N SER A 39 -1.26 -22.29 13.47
CA SER A 39 -1.39 -22.05 14.90
C SER A 39 -1.92 -20.63 15.14
N LEU A 40 -2.72 -20.43 16.19
CA LEU A 40 -3.28 -19.13 16.53
C LEU A 40 -2.19 -18.05 16.70
N GLN A 41 -1.04 -18.41 17.28
CA GLN A 41 0.09 -17.51 17.47
C GLN A 41 0.70 -17.11 16.12
N THR A 42 0.90 -18.05 15.21
CA THR A 42 1.44 -17.79 13.87
C THR A 42 0.48 -16.95 13.04
N ALA A 43 -0.82 -17.27 13.06
CA ALA A 43 -1.84 -16.52 12.35
C ALA A 43 -1.90 -15.06 12.83
N ARG A 44 -1.91 -14.85 14.15
CA ARG A 44 -1.90 -13.50 14.74
C ARG A 44 -0.63 -12.75 14.36
N TYR A 45 0.55 -13.35 14.52
CA TYR A 45 1.83 -12.72 14.19
C TYR A 45 1.90 -12.29 12.71
N LEU A 46 1.55 -13.19 11.79
CA LEU A 46 1.54 -12.86 10.35
C LEU A 46 0.55 -11.73 10.05
N HIS A 47 -0.64 -11.78 10.64
CA HIS A 47 -1.66 -10.76 10.40
C HIS A 47 -1.25 -9.39 10.97
N THR A 48 -0.63 -9.36 12.15
CA THR A 48 -0.22 -8.12 12.80
C THR A 48 1.08 -7.54 12.26
N GLU A 49 2.01 -8.33 11.72
CA GLU A 49 3.27 -7.77 11.18
C GLU A 49 3.13 -7.35 9.71
N LEU A 50 2.27 -8.03 8.95
CA LEU A 50 2.05 -7.71 7.55
C LEU A 50 1.14 -6.50 7.34
N ASP A 51 0.40 -6.05 8.36
CA ASP A 51 -0.53 -4.92 8.27
C ASP A 51 0.16 -3.63 7.79
N LEU A 52 1.30 -3.30 8.38
CA LEU A 52 2.03 -2.06 8.14
C LEU A 52 2.71 -2.09 6.79
N LEU A 53 3.26 -3.25 6.42
CA LEU A 53 3.80 -3.48 5.08
C LEU A 53 2.71 -3.36 4.02
N LEU A 54 1.54 -3.96 4.25
CA LEU A 54 0.40 -3.89 3.34
C LEU A 54 -0.05 -2.44 3.13
N VAL A 55 -0.21 -1.67 4.21
CA VAL A 55 -0.55 -0.24 4.15
C VAL A 55 0.51 0.55 3.40
N PHE A 56 1.80 0.31 3.66
CA PHE A 56 2.89 1.00 2.98
C PHE A 56 2.85 0.76 1.46
N PHE A 57 2.79 -0.51 1.03
CA PHE A 57 2.73 -0.84 -0.39
C PHE A 57 1.44 -0.34 -1.06
N PHE A 58 0.32 -0.36 -0.33
CA PHE A 58 -0.95 0.19 -0.79
C PHE A 58 -0.85 1.70 -1.03
N LEU A 59 -0.30 2.46 -0.08
CA LEU A 59 -0.11 3.91 -0.22
C LEU A 59 0.80 4.26 -1.40
N VAL A 60 1.95 3.57 -1.52
CA VAL A 60 2.84 3.77 -2.67
C VAL A 60 2.10 3.49 -3.99
N HIS A 61 1.38 2.38 -4.07
CA HIS A 61 0.64 1.98 -5.28
C HIS A 61 -0.45 2.99 -5.65
N ILE A 62 -1.26 3.43 -4.67
CA ILE A 62 -2.39 4.32 -4.93
C ILE A 62 -1.95 5.75 -5.23
N LEU A 63 -0.90 6.26 -4.57
CA LEU A 63 -0.39 7.61 -4.82
C LEU A 63 0.22 7.73 -6.22
N ILE A 64 1.03 6.75 -6.62
CA ILE A 64 1.62 6.72 -7.97
C ILE A 64 0.53 6.56 -9.03
N SER A 65 -0.44 5.65 -8.80
CA SER A 65 -1.55 5.43 -9.73
C SER A 65 -2.43 6.67 -9.87
N THR A 66 -2.76 7.32 -8.75
CA THR A 66 -3.51 8.60 -8.73
C THR A 66 -2.76 9.69 -9.47
N ARG A 67 -1.45 9.83 -9.24
CA ARG A 67 -0.59 10.79 -9.94
C ARG A 67 -0.63 10.61 -11.46
N PHE A 68 -0.53 9.36 -11.94
CA PHE A 68 -0.64 9.06 -13.37
C PHE A 68 -2.04 9.28 -13.94
N THR A 69 -3.08 9.00 -13.15
CA THR A 69 -4.46 9.29 -13.53
C THR A 69 -4.67 10.80 -13.66
N LEU A 70 -4.37 11.60 -12.64
CA LEU A 70 -4.53 13.07 -12.70
C LEU A 70 -3.74 13.69 -13.86
N ALA A 71 -2.51 13.23 -14.11
CA ALA A 71 -1.71 13.69 -15.24
C ALA A 71 -2.36 13.38 -16.61
N ARG A 72 -3.05 12.23 -16.73
CA ARG A 72 -3.76 11.83 -17.97
C ARG A 72 -4.93 12.74 -18.26
N TRP A 73 -5.67 13.13 -17.23
CA TRP A 73 -6.83 14.02 -17.31
C TRP A 73 -6.45 15.51 -17.23
N ARG A 74 -5.14 15.83 -17.14
CA ARG A 74 -4.60 17.20 -17.03
C ARG A 74 -5.22 17.99 -15.86
N VAL A 75 -5.53 17.29 -14.77
CA VAL A 75 -6.13 17.89 -13.57
C VAL A 75 -5.03 18.49 -12.69
N GLY A 76 -5.16 19.78 -12.40
CA GLY A 76 -4.29 20.50 -11.46
C GLY A 76 -2.91 20.85 -12.01
N HIS A 77 -2.22 21.76 -11.31
CA HIS A 77 -0.83 22.09 -11.61
C HIS A 77 0.09 20.99 -11.09
N ARG A 78 1.05 20.55 -11.90
CA ARG A 78 1.91 19.38 -11.61
C ARG A 78 2.56 19.44 -10.23
N MET A 79 3.14 20.58 -9.86
CA MET A 79 3.82 20.74 -8.58
C MET A 79 2.84 20.67 -7.40
N LEU A 80 1.66 21.28 -7.52
CA LEU A 80 0.63 21.24 -6.48
C LEU A 80 0.11 19.81 -6.27
N VAL A 81 -0.15 19.09 -7.36
CA VAL A 81 -0.60 17.69 -7.29
C VAL A 81 0.46 16.81 -6.63
N ASP A 82 1.73 16.92 -7.03
CA ASP A 82 2.81 16.12 -6.45
C ASP A 82 2.97 16.41 -4.94
N LEU A 83 2.87 17.69 -4.51
CA LEU A 83 2.91 18.07 -3.09
C LEU A 83 1.72 17.56 -2.29
N LEU A 84 0.50 17.71 -2.82
CA LEU A 84 -0.72 17.24 -2.16
C LEU A 84 -0.71 15.71 -2.00
N LEU A 85 -0.27 14.98 -3.03
CA LEU A 85 -0.16 13.53 -2.97
C LEU A 85 0.88 13.07 -1.94
N LEU A 86 2.04 13.73 -1.88
CA LEU A 86 3.05 13.44 -0.86
C LEU A 86 2.52 13.74 0.55
N GLY A 87 1.92 14.91 0.74
CA GLY A 87 1.32 15.29 2.03
C GLY A 87 0.25 14.29 2.49
N THR A 88 -0.64 13.89 1.57
CA THR A 88 -1.69 12.90 1.81
C THR A 88 -1.10 11.53 2.18
N GLY A 89 -0.06 11.10 1.47
CA GLY A 89 0.63 9.84 1.77
C GLY A 89 1.26 9.83 3.16
N ILE A 90 1.97 10.90 3.51
CA ILE A 90 2.63 11.05 4.82
C ILE A 90 1.57 11.12 5.93
N SER A 91 0.51 11.92 5.76
CA SER A 91 -0.53 12.06 6.78
C SER A 91 -1.27 10.76 7.04
N PHE A 92 -1.61 9.99 6.00
CA PHE A 92 -2.28 8.70 6.18
C PHE A 92 -1.36 7.66 6.80
N PHE A 93 -0.10 7.60 6.38
CA PHE A 93 0.86 6.68 6.99
C PHE A 93 1.09 7.00 8.47
N TRP A 94 1.22 8.29 8.79
CA TRP A 94 1.32 8.76 10.17
C TRP A 94 0.08 8.40 11.00
N LEU A 95 -1.12 8.59 10.44
CA LEU A 95 -2.37 8.23 11.11
C LEU A 95 -2.38 6.74 11.45
N VAL A 96 -1.98 5.88 10.52
CA VAL A 96 -1.90 4.42 10.76
C VAL A 96 -0.92 4.09 11.88
N LEU A 97 0.25 4.75 11.92
CA LEU A 97 1.21 4.58 13.01
C LEU A 97 0.68 5.07 14.36
N SER A 98 -0.18 6.08 14.37
CA SER A 98 -0.73 6.65 15.62
C SER A 98 -1.83 5.82 16.27
N ILE A 99 -2.52 4.96 15.49
CA ILE A 99 -3.63 4.13 15.97
C ILE A 99 -3.23 2.68 16.24
N ARG A 100 -2.00 2.30 15.89
CA ARG A 100 -1.44 0.96 16.07
C ARG A 100 -0.77 0.85 17.43
#